data_AF-A0A1E3UMD6-F1
#
_entry.id   AF-A0A1E3UMD6-F1
#
_cell.length_a   1.000
_cell.length_b   1.000
_cell.length_c   1.000
_cell.angle_alpha   90.00
_cell.angle_beta   90.00
_cell.angle_gamma   90.00
#
_symmetry.space_group_name_H-M   'P 1'
#
loop_
_entity.id
_entity.type
_entity.pdbx_description
1 polymer ?
#
loop_
_entity_poly.entity_id
_entity_poly.type
_entity_poly.pdbx_seq_one_letter_code
_entity_poly.pdbx_strand_id
1 'polypeptide(L)'
;MMKRKVSVIWVVVLALIAIAACAFAAVTYYRCGKQPEPQFPENELLRVLDTGSDAEGVGFEVMRIGGGSVNLRLDLRWKNDSGRTIAYGLAFELYQMKDGVWQKVTPARQIDYPAIQYSLPSGMDNELSYDLTAPYNLIAGERYRLQTEFRHEEGTEYSEPMANWVELEVKMNLPYKEAQPSDPITIPELQVNAMSGAMGETDEITASPCAYYWQSPEPNEDGTMSSVIGCGPEIGEETSLPEITAASASLVSHRRSNEARLFFEVQPDTVRIQCVPQNGGEVETITGILPYDGGYAFDLKSGSFVYRVIAEWDDGNRVEYGFIGKWL
;
A
#
# COMPACT_ATOMS: atom_id res chain seq x y z
N MET A 1 27.76 76.79 6.83
CA MET A 1 26.93 75.57 6.99
C MET A 1 26.18 75.31 5.66
N MET A 2 26.79 74.59 4.71
CA MET A 2 26.13 74.28 3.42
C MET A 2 25.25 73.04 3.57
N LYS A 3 23.93 73.21 3.59
CA LYS A 3 22.97 72.10 3.44
C LYS A 3 23.07 71.57 2.02
N ARG A 4 23.68 70.41 1.84
CA ARG A 4 23.76 69.70 0.55
C ARG A 4 22.32 69.31 0.16
N LYS A 5 21.75 69.98 -0.84
CA LYS A 5 20.44 69.61 -1.39
C LYS A 5 20.61 68.24 -2.07
N VAL A 6 20.11 67.19 -1.43
CA VAL A 6 20.00 65.87 -2.08
C VAL A 6 19.06 66.06 -3.26
N SER A 7 19.56 65.83 -4.47
CA SER A 7 18.76 65.94 -5.69
C SER A 7 17.59 64.98 -5.60
N VAL A 8 16.37 65.44 -5.92
CA VAL A 8 15.16 64.62 -5.95
C VAL A 8 15.35 63.36 -6.81
N ILE A 9 16.21 63.46 -7.84
CA ILE A 9 16.60 62.33 -8.70
C ILE A 9 17.25 61.21 -7.88
N TRP A 10 18.13 61.53 -6.92
CA TRP A 10 18.78 60.52 -6.07
C TRP A 10 17.79 59.87 -5.10
N VAL A 11 16.78 60.61 -4.63
CA VAL A 11 15.72 60.05 -3.79
C VAL A 11 14.85 59.07 -4.58
N VAL A 12 14.52 59.40 -5.83
CA VAL A 12 13.76 58.52 -6.72
C VAL A 12 14.54 57.25 -7.07
N VAL A 13 15.84 57.37 -7.36
CA VAL A 13 16.71 56.21 -7.65
C VAL A 13 16.78 55.26 -6.44
N LEU A 14 16.97 55.80 -5.23
CA LEU A 14 17.00 54.98 -4.01
C LEU A 14 15.66 54.30 -3.73
N ALA A 15 14.54 54.99 -3.98
CA ALA A 15 13.21 54.40 -3.83
C ALA A 15 12.98 53.25 -4.81
N LEU A 16 13.39 53.39 -6.07
CA LEU A 16 13.28 52.33 -7.07
C LEU A 16 14.14 51.11 -6.75
N ILE A 17 15.37 51.33 -6.25
CA ILE A 17 16.25 50.23 -5.79
C ILE A 17 15.62 49.50 -4.59
N ALA A 18 15.04 50.24 -3.64
CA ALA A 18 14.37 49.64 -2.49
C ALA A 18 13.13 48.82 -2.92
N ILE A 19 12.32 49.32 -3.85
CA ILE A 19 11.16 48.59 -4.39
C ILE A 19 11.60 47.32 -5.14
N ALA A 20 12.65 47.41 -5.96
CA ALA A 20 13.20 46.25 -6.66
C ALA A 20 13.76 45.20 -5.70
N ALA A 21 14.45 45.63 -4.64
CA ALA A 21 14.95 44.73 -3.60
C ALA A 21 13.81 44.06 -2.81
N CYS A 22 12.76 44.81 -2.46
CA CYS A 22 11.58 44.27 -1.79
C CYS A 22 10.80 43.29 -2.70
N ALA A 23 10.68 43.58 -3.99
CA ALA A 23 10.06 42.68 -4.95
C ALA A 23 10.88 41.40 -5.13
N PHE A 24 12.21 41.49 -5.18
CA PHE A 24 13.11 40.34 -5.27
C PHE A 24 13.05 39.48 -4.00
N ALA A 25 13.00 40.10 -2.82
CA ALA A 25 12.79 39.43 -1.53
C ALA A 25 11.41 38.75 -1.47
N ALA A 26 10.37 39.41 -1.96
CA ALA A 26 9.02 38.81 -2.02
C ALA A 26 8.94 37.64 -3.01
N VAL A 27 9.60 37.73 -4.17
CA VAL A 27 9.65 36.64 -5.17
C VAL A 27 10.49 35.46 -4.67
N THR A 28 11.61 35.71 -4.00
CA THR A 28 12.42 34.65 -3.37
C THR A 28 11.68 34.02 -2.19
N TYR A 29 10.99 34.80 -1.36
CA TYR A 29 10.11 34.28 -0.31
C TYR A 29 8.94 33.46 -0.88
N TYR A 30 8.29 33.92 -1.97
CA TYR A 30 7.22 33.16 -2.63
C TYR A 30 7.72 31.86 -3.26
N ARG A 31 8.94 31.84 -3.81
CA ARG A 31 9.57 30.61 -4.31
C ARG A 31 10.03 29.67 -3.18
N CYS A 32 10.38 30.21 -2.01
CA CYS A 32 10.84 29.44 -0.86
C CYS A 32 9.67 28.94 0.03
N GLY A 33 8.51 29.60 -0.02
CA GLY A 33 7.29 29.22 0.69
C GLY A 33 6.47 28.10 0.04
N LYS A 34 6.80 27.69 -1.20
CA LYS A 34 6.44 26.35 -1.65
C LYS A 34 7.41 25.39 -0.98
N GLN A 35 6.97 24.79 0.11
CA GLN A 35 7.58 23.59 0.65
C GLN A 35 7.87 22.65 -0.54
N PRO A 36 9.10 22.16 -0.74
CA PRO A 36 9.37 21.19 -1.78
C PRO A 36 8.34 20.07 -1.61
N GLU A 37 7.68 19.67 -2.70
CA GLU A 37 6.89 18.45 -2.63
C GLU A 37 7.79 17.36 -2.06
N PRO A 38 7.32 16.59 -1.06
CA PRO A 38 8.11 15.52 -0.48
C PRO A 38 8.67 14.67 -1.63
N GLN A 39 9.99 14.48 -1.64
CA GLN A 39 10.65 13.66 -2.65
C GLN A 39 10.09 12.23 -2.67
N PHE A 40 9.55 11.78 -1.54
CA PHE A 40 8.91 10.50 -1.39
C PHE A 40 7.55 10.63 -0.67
N PRO A 41 6.62 9.68 -0.90
CA PRO A 41 5.35 9.64 -0.20
C PRO A 41 5.51 9.59 1.32
N GLU A 42 4.59 10.23 2.04
CA GLU A 42 4.39 10.04 3.47
C GLU A 42 2.90 10.04 3.80
N ASN A 43 2.51 9.31 4.84
CA ASN A 43 1.18 9.35 5.41
C ASN A 43 1.26 9.35 6.95
N GLU A 44 0.15 9.08 7.63
CA GLU A 44 0.11 9.01 9.09
C GLU A 44 0.85 7.79 9.66
N LEU A 45 1.02 6.72 8.87
CA LEU A 45 1.64 5.46 9.29
C LEU A 45 3.16 5.50 9.21
N LEU A 46 3.71 6.06 8.12
CA LEU A 46 5.15 6.14 7.90
C LEU A 46 5.56 7.31 7.02
N ARG A 47 6.87 7.54 7.02
CA ARG A 47 7.57 8.41 6.07
C ARG A 47 8.62 7.61 5.32
N VAL A 48 8.60 7.66 3.99
CA VAL A 48 9.69 7.13 3.18
C VAL A 48 10.87 8.09 3.24
N LEU A 49 12.06 7.55 3.45
CA LEU A 49 13.29 8.31 3.65
C LEU A 49 14.16 8.29 2.40
N ASP A 50 14.33 7.10 1.80
CA ASP A 50 15.23 6.90 0.66
C ASP A 50 14.89 5.61 -0.09
N THR A 51 15.39 5.50 -1.32
CA THR A 51 15.41 4.24 -2.08
C THR A 51 16.82 3.98 -2.61
N GLY A 52 17.19 2.71 -2.75
CA GLY A 52 18.52 2.36 -3.24
C GLY A 52 18.59 0.98 -3.85
N SER A 53 19.67 0.71 -4.58
CA SER A 53 19.88 -0.52 -5.32
C SER A 53 21.37 -0.77 -5.48
N ASP A 54 21.75 -2.05 -5.52
CA ASP A 54 23.12 -2.48 -5.82
C ASP A 54 23.46 -2.35 -7.31
N ALA A 55 22.47 -2.20 -8.20
CA ALA A 55 22.67 -2.03 -9.65
C ALA A 55 22.26 -0.65 -10.12
N GLU A 56 23.16 0.02 -10.86
CA GLU A 56 22.81 1.23 -11.60
C GLU A 56 21.68 0.94 -12.61
N GLY A 57 20.69 1.83 -12.63
CA GLY A 57 19.52 1.69 -13.49
C GLY A 57 18.42 0.76 -12.95
N VAL A 58 18.66 -0.02 -11.89
CA VAL A 58 17.58 -0.74 -11.19
C VAL A 58 17.17 0.05 -9.96
N GLY A 59 15.87 0.19 -9.69
CA GLY A 59 15.43 0.88 -8.49
C GLY A 59 13.93 0.77 -8.21
N PHE A 60 13.54 1.39 -7.10
CA PHE A 60 12.15 1.54 -6.70
C PHE A 60 11.67 2.98 -6.87
N GLU A 61 10.45 3.10 -7.36
CA GLU A 61 9.59 4.26 -7.18
C GLU A 61 8.47 3.86 -6.21
N VAL A 62 8.37 4.55 -5.07
CA VAL A 62 7.29 4.31 -4.11
C VAL A 62 6.04 5.02 -4.62
N MET A 63 5.06 4.25 -5.08
CA MET A 63 3.84 4.79 -5.68
C MET A 63 2.85 5.22 -4.60
N ARG A 64 2.65 4.36 -3.59
CA ARG A 64 1.67 4.57 -2.53
C ARG A 64 2.10 3.86 -1.25
N ILE A 65 1.84 4.52 -0.13
CA ILE A 65 1.77 3.86 1.18
C ILE A 65 0.30 3.50 1.38
N GLY A 66 -0.01 2.24 1.16
CA GLY A 66 -1.33 1.64 1.37
C GLY A 66 -1.39 0.96 2.72
N GLY A 67 -2.57 0.40 3.01
CA GLY A 67 -2.82 -0.12 4.34
C GLY A 67 -3.09 1.00 5.34
N GLY A 68 -4.02 0.74 6.25
CA GLY A 68 -4.55 1.71 7.22
C GLY A 68 -4.57 1.10 8.62
N SER A 69 -5.77 0.90 9.15
CA SER A 69 -6.08 0.16 10.38
C SER A 69 -5.78 -1.34 10.32
N VAL A 70 -5.54 -1.86 9.11
CA VAL A 70 -5.52 -3.29 8.75
C VAL A 70 -4.10 -3.83 8.61
N ASN A 71 -3.28 -3.16 7.81
CA ASN A 71 -1.91 -3.54 7.50
C ASN A 71 -1.10 -2.31 7.08
N LEU A 72 0.19 -2.48 6.86
CA LEU A 72 1.06 -1.51 6.22
C LEU A 72 1.59 -2.07 4.91
N ARG A 73 1.16 -1.46 3.80
CA ARG A 73 1.53 -1.89 2.45
C ARG A 73 2.34 -0.83 1.74
N LEU A 74 3.41 -1.24 1.07
CA LEU A 74 4.11 -0.41 0.11
C LEU A 74 3.79 -0.88 -1.29
N ASP A 75 3.10 -0.03 -2.06
CA ASP A 75 2.92 -0.25 -3.50
C ASP A 75 4.14 0.34 -4.21
N LEU A 76 5.00 -0.54 -4.72
CA LEU A 76 6.28 -0.20 -5.32
C LEU A 76 6.27 -0.46 -6.82
N ARG A 77 6.78 0.50 -7.59
CA ARG A 77 7.12 0.31 -8.99
C ARG A 77 8.60 -0.03 -9.11
N TRP A 78 8.89 -1.27 -9.49
CA TRP A 78 10.21 -1.70 -9.93
C TRP A 78 10.53 -1.03 -11.26
N LYS A 79 11.73 -0.48 -11.39
CA LYS A 79 12.23 0.15 -12.60
C LYS A 79 13.52 -0.51 -13.01
N ASN A 80 13.69 -0.78 -14.30
CA ASN A 80 14.90 -1.36 -14.83
C ASN A 80 15.36 -0.63 -16.10
N ASP A 81 16.34 0.25 -15.95
CA ASP A 81 17.07 0.93 -17.02
C ASP A 81 18.54 0.46 -17.09
N SER A 82 18.85 -0.71 -16.51
CA SER A 82 20.23 -1.22 -16.37
C SER A 82 20.87 -1.71 -17.67
N GLY A 83 20.10 -1.80 -18.76
CA GLY A 83 20.53 -2.40 -20.03
C GLY A 83 20.46 -3.92 -20.05
N ARG A 84 19.97 -4.58 -19.00
CA ARG A 84 19.84 -6.04 -18.89
C ARG A 84 18.49 -6.45 -18.32
N THR A 85 17.97 -7.61 -18.69
CA THR A 85 16.79 -8.18 -18.04
C THR A 85 17.14 -8.63 -16.63
N ILE A 86 16.26 -8.31 -15.67
CA ILE A 86 16.37 -8.77 -14.28
C ILE A 86 15.25 -9.73 -13.92
N ALA A 87 15.55 -10.62 -12.98
CA ALA A 87 14.64 -11.56 -12.37
C ALA A 87 14.49 -11.20 -10.89
N TYR A 88 13.26 -11.03 -10.40
CA TYR A 88 12.95 -10.52 -9.06
C TYR A 88 11.65 -11.17 -8.54
N GLY A 89 11.28 -10.89 -7.29
CA GLY A 89 10.16 -11.57 -6.63
C GLY A 89 9.44 -10.75 -5.57
N LEU A 90 8.46 -11.41 -4.95
CA LEU A 90 7.67 -10.87 -3.83
C LEU A 90 8.35 -11.09 -2.47
N ALA A 91 9.32 -12.01 -2.38
CA ALA A 91 10.04 -12.22 -1.14
C ALA A 91 10.86 -10.98 -0.76
N PHE A 92 10.76 -10.57 0.50
CA PHE A 92 11.50 -9.45 1.05
C PHE A 92 11.97 -9.72 2.48
N GLU A 93 13.03 -9.03 2.85
CA GLU A 93 13.58 -9.01 4.20
C GLU A 93 13.45 -7.61 4.78
N LEU A 94 13.22 -7.53 6.09
CA LEU A 94 13.19 -6.26 6.80
C LEU A 94 14.44 -6.10 7.65
N TYR A 95 15.05 -4.92 7.60
CA TYR A 95 16.17 -4.55 8.46
C TYR A 95 15.76 -3.35 9.31
N GLN A 96 16.22 -3.29 10.55
CA GLN A 96 16.03 -2.18 11.47
C GLN A 96 17.37 -1.46 11.70
N MET A 97 17.36 -0.13 11.69
CA MET A 97 18.53 0.66 12.03
C MET A 97 18.75 0.62 13.54
N LYS A 98 19.87 0.04 13.99
CA LYS A 98 20.30 0.04 15.40
C LYS A 98 21.75 0.43 15.50
N ASP A 99 22.04 1.42 16.35
CA ASP A 99 23.41 1.90 16.59
C ASP A 99 24.17 2.29 15.31
N GLY A 100 23.45 2.82 14.31
CA GLY A 100 24.02 3.22 13.01
C GLY A 100 24.25 2.08 12.02
N VAL A 101 23.79 0.86 12.32
CA VAL A 101 23.93 -0.31 11.45
C VAL A 101 22.56 -0.93 11.18
N TRP A 102 22.33 -1.37 9.94
CA TRP A 102 21.16 -2.15 9.56
C TRP A 102 21.26 -3.59 10.07
N GLN A 103 20.31 -4.00 10.90
CA GLN A 103 20.24 -5.34 11.47
C GLN A 103 18.99 -6.04 10.96
N LYS A 104 19.14 -7.27 10.45
CA LYS A 104 18.01 -8.05 9.94
C LYS A 104 17.02 -8.35 11.06
N VAL A 105 15.75 -8.09 10.79
CA VAL A 105 14.64 -8.38 11.70
C VAL A 105 14.24 -9.85 11.52
N THR A 106 14.05 -10.55 12.64
CA THR A 106 13.45 -11.89 12.60
C THR A 106 11.95 -11.76 12.38
N PRO A 107 11.36 -12.39 11.35
CA PRO A 107 9.91 -12.39 11.16
C PRO A 107 9.20 -12.89 12.42
N ALA A 108 8.07 -12.27 12.77
CA ALA A 108 7.20 -12.75 13.84
C ALA A 108 6.54 -14.09 13.47
N ARG A 109 6.42 -14.38 12.17
CA ARG A 109 5.84 -15.61 11.62
C ARG A 109 6.30 -15.87 10.20
N GLN A 110 6.08 -17.10 9.75
CA GLN A 110 6.42 -17.53 8.41
C GLN A 110 5.33 -17.10 7.41
N ILE A 111 5.76 -16.45 6.33
CA ILE A 111 4.92 -16.16 5.16
C ILE A 111 5.53 -16.91 3.99
N ASP A 112 4.74 -17.77 3.36
CA ASP A 112 5.19 -18.51 2.18
C ASP A 112 4.94 -17.66 0.92
N TYR A 113 6.02 -17.13 0.35
CA TYR A 113 5.96 -16.48 -0.95
C TYR A 113 5.96 -17.57 -2.03
N PRO A 114 5.00 -17.57 -2.97
CA PRO A 114 5.08 -18.48 -4.10
C PRO A 114 6.40 -18.20 -4.83
N ALA A 115 7.10 -19.25 -5.26
CA ALA A 115 8.36 -19.15 -6.00
C ALA A 115 8.14 -18.66 -7.44
N ILE A 116 7.44 -17.54 -7.58
CA ILE A 116 7.19 -16.86 -8.84
C ILE A 116 8.32 -15.86 -9.01
N GLN A 117 9.16 -16.12 -10.00
CA GLN A 117 10.20 -15.20 -10.43
C GLN A 117 9.63 -14.37 -11.59
N TYR A 118 9.52 -13.07 -11.37
CA TYR A 118 9.13 -12.11 -12.40
C TYR A 118 10.35 -11.74 -13.23
N SER A 119 10.16 -11.62 -14.54
CA SER A 119 11.14 -11.09 -15.47
C SER A 119 10.82 -9.62 -15.75
N LEU A 120 11.81 -8.74 -15.66
CA LEU A 120 11.68 -7.33 -16.00
C LEU A 120 12.77 -6.94 -17.01
N PRO A 121 12.43 -6.83 -18.31
CA PRO A 121 13.35 -6.36 -19.33
C PRO A 121 13.86 -4.94 -19.06
N SER A 122 15.01 -4.59 -19.66
CA SER A 122 15.50 -3.21 -19.61
C SER A 122 14.56 -2.25 -20.36
N GLY A 123 14.38 -1.05 -19.83
CA GLY A 123 13.44 -0.03 -20.28
C GLY A 123 12.00 -0.25 -19.82
N MET A 124 11.75 -1.24 -18.96
CA MET A 124 10.42 -1.59 -18.45
C MET A 124 10.35 -1.38 -16.93
N ASP A 125 9.12 -1.28 -16.45
CA ASP A 125 8.75 -1.21 -15.05
C ASP A 125 7.64 -2.23 -14.72
N ASN A 126 7.46 -2.49 -13.43
CA ASN A 126 6.35 -3.28 -12.94
C ASN A 126 5.96 -2.91 -11.51
N GLU A 127 4.68 -3.04 -11.18
CA GLU A 127 4.15 -2.70 -9.86
C GLU A 127 3.93 -3.97 -9.02
N LEU A 128 4.54 -3.98 -7.84
CA LEU A 128 4.31 -5.00 -6.80
C LEU A 128 3.96 -4.31 -5.49
N SER A 129 3.01 -4.90 -4.76
CA SER A 129 2.67 -4.51 -3.41
C SER A 129 3.44 -5.40 -2.43
N TYR A 130 3.93 -4.82 -1.35
CA TYR A 130 4.59 -5.51 -0.26
C TYR A 130 3.90 -5.18 1.06
N ASP A 131 3.29 -6.17 1.71
CA ASP A 131 2.72 -6.02 3.06
C ASP A 131 3.81 -6.24 4.12
N LEU A 132 4.31 -5.15 4.71
CA LEU A 132 5.39 -5.20 5.71
C LEU A 132 4.90 -5.80 7.03
N THR A 133 3.61 -5.67 7.33
CA THR A 133 3.01 -6.22 8.55
C THR A 133 2.61 -7.68 8.41
N ALA A 134 2.65 -8.25 7.21
CA ALA A 134 2.42 -9.69 7.05
C ALA A 134 3.47 -10.51 7.83
N PRO A 135 4.79 -10.29 7.73
CA PRO A 135 5.78 -11.06 8.49
C PRO A 135 6.28 -10.35 9.76
N TYR A 136 6.09 -9.03 9.90
CA TYR A 136 6.82 -8.22 10.88
C TYR A 136 5.91 -7.35 11.75
N ASN A 137 6.39 -7.05 12.95
CA ASN A 137 5.84 -6.01 13.83
C ASN A 137 6.71 -4.76 13.73
N LEU A 138 6.09 -3.60 13.51
CA LEU A 138 6.81 -2.33 13.38
C LEU A 138 6.58 -1.44 14.59
N ILE A 139 7.66 -0.83 15.06
CA ILE A 139 7.66 0.04 16.25
C ILE A 139 7.73 1.50 15.80
N ALA A 140 6.92 2.36 16.44
CA ALA A 140 6.91 3.79 16.21
C ALA A 140 8.26 4.44 16.52
N GLY A 141 8.66 5.39 15.67
CA GLY A 141 9.91 6.13 15.78
C GLY A 141 11.15 5.37 15.28
N GLU A 142 11.01 4.08 14.95
CA GLU A 142 12.11 3.26 14.45
C GLU A 142 12.25 3.38 12.93
N ARG A 143 13.50 3.22 12.46
CA ARG A 143 13.82 3.22 11.03
C ARG A 143 13.99 1.79 10.53
N TYR A 144 13.36 1.50 9.40
CA TYR A 144 13.44 0.21 8.74
C TYR A 144 13.89 0.35 7.29
N ARG A 145 14.36 -0.77 6.74
CA ARG A 145 14.66 -0.96 5.33
C ARG A 145 13.97 -2.24 4.86
N LEU A 146 12.99 -2.09 3.98
CA LEU A 146 12.51 -3.21 3.17
C LEU A 146 13.55 -3.49 2.11
N GLN A 147 13.99 -4.74 1.98
CA GLN A 147 14.97 -5.17 1.00
C GLN A 147 14.46 -6.38 0.22
N THR A 148 14.55 -6.30 -1.10
CA THR A 148 14.18 -7.37 -2.03
C THR A 148 15.38 -7.78 -2.86
N GLU A 149 15.48 -9.05 -3.22
CA GLU A 149 16.54 -9.55 -4.09
C GLU A 149 16.11 -9.55 -5.57
N PHE A 150 17.07 -9.26 -6.45
CA PHE A 150 16.96 -9.49 -7.88
C PHE A 150 18.28 -10.05 -8.45
N ARG A 151 18.24 -10.59 -9.67
CA ARG A 151 19.39 -11.13 -10.41
C ARG A 151 19.29 -10.75 -11.87
N HIS A 152 20.42 -10.66 -12.58
CA HIS A 152 20.36 -10.58 -14.05
C HIS A 152 20.05 -11.95 -14.64
N GLU A 153 19.09 -12.03 -15.56
CA GLU A 153 18.71 -13.30 -16.22
C GLU A 153 19.79 -13.86 -17.13
N GLU A 154 20.61 -12.99 -17.73
CA GLU A 154 21.72 -13.40 -18.60
C GLU A 154 22.98 -13.82 -17.82
N GLY A 155 22.91 -13.84 -16.48
CA GLY A 155 23.93 -14.48 -15.66
C GLY A 155 23.81 -15.99 -15.73
N THR A 156 24.93 -16.71 -15.62
CA THR A 156 24.87 -18.12 -15.21
C THR A 156 24.00 -18.25 -13.94
N GLU A 157 23.43 -19.42 -13.64
CA GLU A 157 22.67 -19.75 -12.40
C GLU A 157 23.35 -19.33 -11.07
N TYR A 158 24.59 -18.83 -11.13
CA TYR A 158 25.46 -18.39 -10.05
C TYR A 158 25.66 -16.86 -9.97
N SER A 159 24.88 -16.02 -10.66
CA SER A 159 24.98 -14.56 -10.46
C SER A 159 24.63 -14.22 -9.01
N GLU A 160 25.49 -13.46 -8.32
CA GLU A 160 25.24 -13.05 -6.94
C GLU A 160 23.92 -12.28 -6.86
N PRO A 161 23.07 -12.54 -5.83
CA PRO A 161 21.86 -11.75 -5.63
C PRO A 161 22.24 -10.30 -5.37
N MET A 162 21.50 -9.39 -6.00
CA MET A 162 21.61 -7.95 -5.82
C MET A 162 20.40 -7.46 -5.04
N ALA A 163 20.58 -6.44 -4.21
CA ALA A 163 19.50 -5.87 -3.41
C ALA A 163 18.91 -4.61 -4.06
N ASN A 164 17.60 -4.46 -3.91
CA ASN A 164 16.87 -3.21 -4.12
C ASN A 164 16.09 -2.94 -2.82
N TRP A 165 16.01 -1.69 -2.37
CA TRP A 165 15.46 -1.38 -1.05
C TRP A 165 14.77 -0.03 -0.95
N VAL A 166 13.90 0.06 0.05
CA VAL A 166 13.22 1.28 0.50
C VAL A 166 13.50 1.49 1.98
N GLU A 167 14.04 2.64 2.34
CA GLU A 167 14.21 3.07 3.73
C GLU A 167 13.02 3.89 4.19
N LEU A 168 12.55 3.62 5.41
CA LEU A 168 11.36 4.26 5.97
C LEU A 168 11.50 4.49 7.49
N GLU A 169 10.78 5.49 7.97
CA GLU A 169 10.55 5.76 9.39
C GLU A 169 9.09 5.51 9.72
N VAL A 170 8.83 4.65 10.69
CA VAL A 170 7.49 4.29 11.12
C VAL A 170 6.99 5.31 12.13
N LYS A 171 5.81 5.88 11.93
CA LYS A 171 5.24 6.93 12.80
C LYS A 171 4.35 6.37 13.92
N MET A 172 3.81 5.16 13.76
CA MET A 172 2.92 4.51 14.73
C MET A 172 3.31 3.05 14.94
N ASN A 173 2.98 2.49 16.10
CA ASN A 173 3.17 1.05 16.30
C ASN A 173 2.21 0.33 15.37
N LEU A 174 2.75 -0.50 14.48
CA LEU A 174 1.99 -1.30 13.54
C LEU A 174 2.31 -2.75 13.86
N PRO A 175 1.75 -3.31 14.96
CA PRO A 175 1.77 -4.74 15.14
C PRO A 175 0.97 -5.35 14.01
N TYR A 176 1.38 -6.53 13.56
CA TYR A 176 0.39 -7.38 12.94
C TYR A 176 -0.70 -7.67 13.98
N LYS A 177 -1.96 -7.42 13.64
CA LYS A 177 -3.07 -7.75 14.53
C LYS A 177 -3.33 -9.25 14.50
N GLU A 178 -2.65 -9.99 15.36
CA GLU A 178 -3.27 -11.17 15.96
C GLU A 178 -4.26 -10.62 16.99
N ALA A 179 -5.55 -10.93 16.88
CA ALA A 179 -6.55 -10.42 17.81
C ALA A 179 -6.09 -10.68 19.26
N GLN A 180 -5.85 -9.61 20.03
CA GLN A 180 -5.35 -9.74 21.39
C GLN A 180 -6.52 -9.84 22.39
N PRO A 181 -6.34 -10.47 23.56
CA PRO A 181 -7.41 -10.68 24.54
C PRO A 181 -7.96 -9.36 25.11
N SER A 182 -7.14 -8.32 25.09
CA SER A 182 -7.47 -6.98 25.58
C SER A 182 -8.13 -6.10 24.54
N ASP A 183 -8.14 -6.51 23.27
CA ASP A 183 -8.79 -5.71 22.23
C ASP A 183 -10.31 -5.81 22.43
N PRO A 184 -11.06 -4.68 22.36
CA PRO A 184 -12.50 -4.76 22.27
C PRO A 184 -12.85 -5.66 21.07
N ILE A 185 -13.76 -6.62 21.25
CA ILE A 185 -14.10 -7.55 20.17
C ILE A 185 -14.63 -6.75 18.98
N THR A 186 -13.81 -6.62 17.95
CA THR A 186 -14.15 -5.98 16.69
C THR A 186 -14.03 -7.01 15.58
N ILE A 187 -14.96 -6.92 14.62
CA ILE A 187 -14.91 -7.74 13.42
C ILE A 187 -13.66 -7.32 12.65
N PRO A 188 -12.79 -8.25 12.23
CA PRO A 188 -11.63 -7.91 11.40
C PRO A 188 -12.07 -7.16 10.15
N GLU A 189 -11.29 -6.17 9.74
CA GLU A 189 -11.54 -5.38 8.54
C GLU A 189 -10.98 -6.07 7.29
N LEU A 190 -11.60 -5.76 6.15
CA LEU A 190 -11.13 -6.15 4.82
C LEU A 190 -10.92 -4.90 3.97
N GLN A 191 -9.72 -4.69 3.47
CA GLN A 191 -9.43 -3.67 2.46
C GLN A 191 -9.47 -4.28 1.05
N VAL A 192 -10.05 -3.53 0.12
CA VAL A 192 -10.13 -3.88 -1.30
C VAL A 192 -9.43 -2.80 -2.10
N ASN A 193 -8.54 -3.21 -2.99
CA ASN A 193 -7.78 -2.33 -3.86
C ASN A 193 -7.98 -2.69 -5.33
N ALA A 194 -8.13 -1.70 -6.21
CA ALA A 194 -8.29 -1.88 -7.66
C ALA A 194 -7.59 -0.75 -8.44
N MET A 195 -7.26 -0.99 -9.71
CA MET A 195 -6.65 0.01 -10.58
C MET A 195 -7.69 1.05 -11.02
N SER A 196 -7.51 2.34 -10.72
CA SER A 196 -8.52 3.38 -10.96
C SER A 196 -8.21 4.36 -12.09
N GLY A 197 -7.03 4.29 -12.74
CA GLY A 197 -6.68 5.23 -13.80
C GLY A 197 -5.46 4.90 -14.69
N ALA A 198 -5.15 5.84 -15.60
CA ALA A 198 -4.14 5.70 -16.66
C ALA A 198 -2.67 5.86 -16.21
N MET A 199 -2.40 6.14 -14.94
CA MET A 199 -1.03 6.33 -14.43
C MET A 199 -0.61 5.31 -13.35
N GLY A 200 -1.31 4.18 -13.24
CA GLY A 200 -1.06 3.22 -12.15
C GLY A 200 -1.66 3.66 -10.81
N GLU A 201 -2.59 4.63 -10.84
CA GLU A 201 -3.37 5.00 -9.68
C GLU A 201 -4.22 3.81 -9.25
N THR A 202 -4.16 3.50 -7.95
CA THR A 202 -5.01 2.49 -7.33
C THR A 202 -5.98 3.16 -6.37
N ASP A 203 -7.23 2.73 -6.42
CA ASP A 203 -8.26 3.08 -5.46
C ASP A 203 -8.33 2.01 -4.36
N GLU A 204 -8.71 2.41 -3.15
CA GLU A 204 -8.76 1.52 -1.99
C GLU A 204 -9.96 1.87 -1.11
N ILE A 205 -10.71 0.83 -0.74
CA ILE A 205 -11.88 0.94 0.14
C ILE A 205 -11.78 -0.08 1.28
N THR A 206 -12.47 0.19 2.38
CA THR A 206 -12.74 -0.83 3.40
C THR A 206 -14.11 -1.45 3.11
N ALA A 207 -14.16 -2.76 2.88
CA ALA A 207 -15.41 -3.49 2.65
C ALA A 207 -16.25 -3.52 3.94
N SER A 208 -17.57 -3.50 3.78
CA SER A 208 -18.49 -3.50 4.94
C SER A 208 -18.73 -4.91 5.46
N PRO A 209 -18.62 -5.19 6.76
CA PRO A 209 -19.06 -6.46 7.31
C PRO A 209 -20.58 -6.56 7.21
N CYS A 210 -21.07 -7.61 6.57
CA CYS A 210 -22.48 -7.82 6.32
C CYS A 210 -23.06 -8.90 7.23
N ALA A 211 -22.43 -10.07 7.32
CA ALA A 211 -22.81 -11.14 8.23
C ALA A 211 -21.57 -11.73 8.89
N TYR A 212 -21.63 -12.10 10.16
CA TYR A 212 -20.45 -12.57 10.89
C TYR A 212 -20.80 -13.38 12.13
N TYR A 213 -19.92 -14.32 12.44
CA TYR A 213 -19.73 -14.94 13.73
C TYR A 213 -18.25 -14.79 14.06
N TRP A 214 -17.94 -14.00 15.09
CA TRP A 214 -16.56 -13.74 15.49
C TRP A 214 -16.40 -13.95 16.99
N GLN A 215 -15.51 -14.84 17.38
CA GLN A 215 -15.12 -15.14 18.73
C GLN A 215 -13.68 -14.69 18.95
N SER A 216 -13.43 -14.00 20.06
CA SER A 216 -12.08 -13.66 20.50
C SER A 216 -11.21 -14.92 20.55
N PRO A 217 -9.94 -14.86 20.10
CA PRO A 217 -9.06 -16.03 20.12
C PRO A 217 -8.71 -16.46 21.55
N GLU A 218 -8.77 -15.54 22.53
CA GLU A 218 -8.51 -15.85 23.92
C GLU A 218 -9.73 -15.60 24.83
N PRO A 219 -9.88 -16.39 25.91
CA PRO A 219 -10.90 -16.18 26.91
C PRO A 219 -10.65 -14.89 27.71
N ASN A 220 -11.72 -14.31 28.22
CA ASN A 220 -11.67 -13.22 29.20
C ASN A 220 -10.96 -13.68 30.49
N GLU A 221 -10.59 -12.75 31.37
CA GLU A 221 -9.96 -13.06 32.67
C GLU A 221 -10.76 -14.07 33.53
N ASP A 222 -12.08 -14.14 33.34
CA ASP A 222 -12.98 -15.08 34.04
C ASP A 222 -13.11 -16.46 33.37
N GLY A 223 -12.37 -16.69 32.28
CA GLY A 223 -12.37 -17.93 31.50
C GLY A 223 -13.51 -18.07 30.49
N THR A 224 -14.37 -17.05 30.32
CA THR A 224 -15.45 -17.06 29.33
C THR A 224 -14.97 -16.62 27.94
N MET A 225 -15.58 -17.16 26.89
CA MET A 225 -15.32 -16.71 25.53
C MET A 225 -16.23 -15.55 25.15
N SER A 226 -15.62 -14.57 24.50
CA SER A 226 -16.22 -13.33 24.05
C SER A 226 -16.56 -13.47 22.57
N SER A 227 -17.83 -13.25 22.17
CA SER A 227 -18.25 -13.39 20.75
C SER A 227 -19.24 -12.32 20.30
N VAL A 228 -19.17 -11.94 19.02
CA VAL A 228 -20.12 -11.04 18.35
C VAL A 228 -20.74 -11.76 17.15
N ILE A 229 -22.05 -11.58 16.98
CA ILE A 229 -22.82 -12.21 15.92
C ILE A 229 -23.65 -11.14 15.22
N GLY A 230 -23.61 -11.14 13.90
CA GLY A 230 -24.42 -10.27 13.05
C GLY A 230 -24.99 -11.05 11.89
N CYS A 231 -26.30 -10.96 11.69
CA CYS A 231 -26.97 -11.50 10.51
C CYS A 231 -27.21 -10.35 9.53
N GLY A 232 -26.58 -10.43 8.36
CA GLY A 232 -26.75 -9.48 7.27
C GLY A 232 -27.89 -9.84 6.33
N PRO A 233 -28.30 -8.89 5.48
CA PRO A 233 -29.21 -9.19 4.37
C PRO A 233 -28.57 -10.13 3.35
N GLU A 234 -29.39 -10.71 2.47
CA GLU A 234 -28.88 -11.53 1.37
C GLU A 234 -28.04 -10.69 0.39
N ILE A 235 -27.18 -11.36 -0.38
CA ILE A 235 -26.36 -10.66 -1.37
C ILE A 235 -27.23 -9.97 -2.42
N GLY A 236 -27.01 -8.67 -2.62
CA GLY A 236 -27.80 -7.82 -3.52
C GLY A 236 -28.91 -7.03 -2.82
N GLU A 237 -29.22 -7.31 -1.55
CA GLU A 237 -30.21 -6.56 -0.75
C GLU A 237 -29.56 -5.50 0.16
N GLU A 238 -28.23 -5.38 0.16
CA GLU A 238 -27.51 -4.42 0.97
C GLU A 238 -27.73 -2.98 0.49
N THR A 239 -27.79 -2.06 1.45
CA THR A 239 -27.80 -0.62 1.17
C THR A 239 -26.47 0.00 1.58
N SER A 240 -26.01 0.99 0.81
CA SER A 240 -24.85 1.83 1.16
C SER A 240 -23.51 1.09 1.24
N LEU A 241 -23.32 0.06 0.41
CA LEU A 241 -22.02 -0.59 0.28
C LEU A 241 -20.96 0.38 -0.29
N PRO A 242 -19.70 0.28 0.16
CA PRO A 242 -18.59 1.02 -0.40
C PRO A 242 -18.38 0.58 -1.85
N GLU A 243 -18.02 1.53 -2.73
CA GLU A 243 -17.85 1.29 -4.16
C GLU A 243 -16.38 1.43 -4.54
N ILE A 244 -15.89 0.51 -5.37
CA ILE A 244 -14.58 0.60 -6.01
C ILE A 244 -14.72 0.49 -7.52
N THR A 245 -14.05 1.37 -8.26
CA THR A 245 -14.08 1.38 -9.73
C THR A 245 -12.72 1.01 -10.28
N ALA A 246 -12.69 -0.08 -11.04
CA ALA A 246 -11.56 -0.49 -11.83
C ALA A 246 -11.65 0.12 -13.24
N ALA A 247 -10.57 0.73 -13.71
CA ALA A 247 -10.45 1.32 -15.04
C ALA A 247 -9.39 0.58 -15.87
N SER A 248 -9.52 0.63 -17.20
CA SER A 248 -8.52 0.07 -18.11
C SER A 248 -7.12 0.66 -17.86
N ALA A 249 -6.21 -0.16 -17.35
CA ALA A 249 -4.84 0.24 -17.04
C ALA A 249 -4.01 0.55 -18.30
N SER A 250 -3.09 1.50 -18.11
CA SER A 250 -2.02 1.87 -19.03
C SER A 250 -1.06 0.69 -19.31
N LEU A 251 -0.29 0.79 -20.41
CA LEU A 251 0.64 -0.20 -20.98
C LEU A 251 1.84 -0.61 -20.06
N VAL A 252 1.83 -0.20 -18.79
CA VAL A 252 3.00 -0.06 -17.90
C VAL A 252 2.88 -0.94 -16.64
N SER A 253 1.73 -1.59 -16.39
CA SER A 253 1.54 -2.48 -15.23
C SER A 253 1.16 -3.89 -15.68
N HIS A 254 1.80 -4.93 -15.13
CA HIS A 254 1.38 -6.32 -15.35
C HIS A 254 0.08 -6.68 -14.61
N ARG A 255 -0.42 -5.79 -13.73
CA ARG A 255 -1.71 -5.95 -13.09
C ARG A 255 -2.82 -5.85 -14.13
N ARG A 256 -3.70 -6.84 -14.15
CA ARG A 256 -4.88 -6.80 -15.04
C ARG A 256 -5.77 -5.65 -14.63
N SER A 257 -6.32 -4.95 -15.62
CA SER A 257 -7.13 -3.74 -15.40
C SER A 257 -8.35 -3.97 -14.51
N ASN A 258 -8.86 -5.20 -14.47
CA ASN A 258 -10.02 -5.61 -13.67
C ASN A 258 -9.64 -6.40 -12.42
N GLU A 259 -8.35 -6.49 -12.06
CA GLU A 259 -7.92 -7.23 -10.87
C GLU A 259 -8.21 -6.43 -9.59
N ALA A 260 -9.05 -6.99 -8.73
CA ALA A 260 -9.23 -6.56 -7.35
C ALA A 260 -8.32 -7.38 -6.42
N ARG A 261 -7.68 -6.70 -5.47
CA ARG A 261 -6.85 -7.30 -4.42
C ARG A 261 -7.50 -7.10 -3.06
N LEU A 262 -7.43 -8.12 -2.22
CA LEU A 262 -8.07 -8.25 -0.92
C LEU A 262 -6.99 -8.36 0.15
N PHE A 263 -7.07 -7.50 1.17
CA PHE A 263 -6.13 -7.44 2.28
C PHE A 263 -6.89 -7.55 3.59
N PHE A 264 -6.64 -8.62 4.34
CA PHE A 264 -7.37 -8.93 5.57
C PHE A 264 -6.56 -8.47 6.78
N GLU A 265 -7.25 -7.90 7.78
CA GLU A 265 -6.64 -7.51 9.05
C GLU A 265 -6.10 -8.74 9.79
N VAL A 266 -6.90 -9.81 9.79
CA VAL A 266 -6.53 -11.15 10.26
C VAL A 266 -6.61 -12.09 9.08
N GLN A 267 -5.55 -12.84 8.80
CA GLN A 267 -5.50 -13.71 7.62
C GLN A 267 -6.49 -14.88 7.79
N PRO A 268 -7.46 -15.08 6.87
CA PRO A 268 -8.33 -16.25 6.90
C PRO A 268 -7.66 -17.49 6.32
N ASP A 269 -8.13 -18.66 6.74
CA ASP A 269 -7.70 -19.96 6.21
C ASP A 269 -8.35 -20.24 4.84
N THR A 270 -9.61 -19.82 4.68
CA THR A 270 -10.36 -19.99 3.43
C THR A 270 -11.07 -18.71 3.01
N VAL A 271 -10.98 -18.39 1.72
CA VAL A 271 -11.72 -17.29 1.09
C VAL A 271 -12.55 -17.79 -0.07
N ARG A 272 -13.83 -17.42 -0.06
CA ARG A 272 -14.79 -17.65 -1.14
C ARG A 272 -15.40 -16.33 -1.55
N ILE A 273 -15.67 -16.14 -2.85
CA ILE A 273 -16.25 -14.89 -3.34
C ILE A 273 -17.49 -15.19 -4.17
N GLN A 274 -18.57 -14.49 -3.87
CA GLN A 274 -19.81 -14.49 -4.65
C GLN A 274 -20.07 -13.10 -5.22
N CYS A 275 -20.81 -13.02 -6.31
CA CYS A 275 -21.24 -11.74 -6.86
C CYS A 275 -22.63 -11.83 -7.49
N VAL A 276 -23.31 -10.69 -7.55
CA VAL A 276 -24.60 -10.53 -8.25
C VAL A 276 -24.62 -9.17 -8.96
N PRO A 277 -25.23 -9.05 -10.15
CA PRO A 277 -25.38 -7.74 -10.79
C PRO A 277 -26.14 -6.78 -9.88
N GLN A 278 -25.72 -5.50 -9.82
CA GLN A 278 -26.34 -4.51 -8.95
C GLN A 278 -27.84 -4.28 -9.25
N ASN A 279 -28.27 -4.57 -10.49
CA ASN A 279 -29.66 -4.45 -10.92
C ASN A 279 -30.48 -5.74 -10.72
N GLY A 280 -29.97 -6.69 -9.94
CA GLY A 280 -30.56 -8.01 -9.72
C GLY A 280 -30.14 -9.03 -10.78
N GLY A 281 -30.18 -10.30 -10.39
CA GLY A 281 -29.75 -11.42 -11.22
C GLY A 281 -29.49 -12.68 -10.39
N GLU A 282 -28.87 -13.67 -11.01
CA GLU A 282 -28.41 -14.86 -10.29
C GLU A 282 -27.10 -14.58 -9.55
N VAL A 283 -26.95 -15.19 -8.38
CA VAL A 283 -25.70 -15.16 -7.62
C VAL A 283 -24.71 -16.12 -8.28
N GLU A 284 -23.54 -15.60 -8.61
CA GLU A 284 -22.44 -16.36 -9.19
C GLU A 284 -21.31 -16.54 -8.17
N THR A 285 -20.57 -17.64 -8.29
CA THR A 285 -19.33 -17.86 -7.50
C THR A 285 -18.11 -17.54 -8.36
N ILE A 286 -17.15 -16.80 -7.80
CA ILE A 286 -15.87 -16.52 -8.44
C ILE A 286 -14.92 -17.69 -8.17
N THR A 287 -14.42 -18.32 -9.23
CA THR A 287 -13.53 -19.49 -9.14
C THR A 287 -12.05 -19.16 -9.36
N GLY A 288 -11.74 -17.95 -9.85
CA GLY A 288 -10.38 -17.49 -10.16
C GLY A 288 -9.74 -16.67 -9.03
N ILE A 289 -9.85 -17.15 -7.79
CA ILE A 289 -9.24 -16.50 -6.63
C ILE A 289 -7.80 -17.00 -6.50
N LEU A 290 -6.85 -16.09 -6.55
CA LEU A 290 -5.43 -16.39 -6.44
C LEU A 290 -4.91 -15.85 -5.10
N PRO A 291 -4.17 -16.64 -4.30
CA PRO A 291 -3.42 -16.08 -3.18
C PRO A 291 -2.39 -15.07 -3.70
N TYR A 292 -2.26 -13.94 -3.02
CA TYR A 292 -1.34 -12.85 -3.38
C TYR A 292 -0.84 -12.17 -2.11
N ASP A 293 0.47 -12.21 -1.85
CA ASP A 293 1.19 -11.49 -0.77
C ASP A 293 0.35 -11.12 0.48
N GLY A 294 0.11 -12.09 1.36
CA GLY A 294 -0.67 -11.85 2.59
C GLY A 294 -2.16 -11.50 2.34
N GLY A 295 -2.69 -11.88 1.18
CA GLY A 295 -4.03 -11.54 0.72
C GLY A 295 -4.49 -12.40 -0.46
N TYR A 296 -5.51 -11.92 -1.17
CA TYR A 296 -6.11 -12.63 -2.31
C TYR A 296 -6.40 -11.68 -3.46
N ALA A 297 -6.32 -12.16 -4.70
CA ALA A 297 -6.65 -11.41 -5.89
C ALA A 297 -7.71 -12.14 -6.71
N PHE A 298 -8.58 -11.40 -7.38
CA PHE A 298 -9.57 -11.93 -8.30
C PHE A 298 -9.96 -10.89 -9.35
N ASP A 299 -10.62 -11.34 -10.42
CA ASP A 299 -11.07 -10.45 -11.48
C ASP A 299 -12.50 -9.96 -11.24
N LEU A 300 -12.69 -8.64 -11.29
CA LEU A 300 -14.00 -8.01 -11.37
C LEU A 300 -14.67 -8.36 -12.70
N LYS A 301 -15.95 -8.68 -12.62
CA LYS A 301 -16.88 -8.82 -13.75
C LYS A 301 -17.12 -7.46 -14.40
N SER A 302 -17.25 -7.47 -15.73
CA SER A 302 -17.57 -6.26 -16.49
C SER A 302 -18.98 -5.77 -16.15
N GLY A 303 -19.11 -4.48 -15.85
CA GLY A 303 -20.33 -3.86 -15.34
C GLY A 303 -20.24 -3.51 -13.85
N SER A 304 -21.40 -3.37 -13.21
CA SER A 304 -21.52 -3.06 -11.77
C SER A 304 -22.11 -4.26 -11.03
N PHE A 305 -21.35 -4.79 -10.08
CA PHE A 305 -21.71 -5.99 -9.32
C PHE A 305 -21.55 -5.74 -7.82
N VAL A 306 -22.44 -6.32 -7.03
CA VAL A 306 -22.24 -6.48 -5.58
C VAL A 306 -21.40 -7.73 -5.39
N TYR A 307 -20.31 -7.62 -4.64
CA TYR A 307 -19.43 -8.72 -4.28
C TYR A 307 -19.58 -9.05 -2.80
N ARG A 308 -19.67 -10.34 -2.49
CA ARG A 308 -19.55 -10.88 -1.14
C ARG A 308 -18.27 -11.68 -1.01
N VAL A 309 -17.37 -11.22 -0.15
CA VAL A 309 -16.16 -11.97 0.25
C VAL A 309 -16.47 -12.71 1.55
N ILE A 310 -16.42 -14.03 1.51
CA ILE A 310 -16.67 -14.91 2.65
C ILE A 310 -15.32 -15.42 3.13
N ALA A 311 -14.92 -14.98 4.31
CA ALA A 311 -13.68 -15.38 4.98
C ALA A 311 -13.99 -16.30 6.16
N GLU A 312 -13.26 -17.40 6.24
CA GLU A 312 -13.42 -18.43 7.27
C GLU A 312 -12.07 -18.80 7.88
N TRP A 313 -12.10 -19.03 9.19
CA TRP A 313 -10.97 -19.47 10.00
C TRP A 313 -11.26 -20.84 10.60
N ASP A 314 -10.22 -21.63 10.85
CA ASP A 314 -10.31 -23.02 11.31
C ASP A 314 -10.93 -23.16 12.72
N ASP A 315 -10.96 -22.07 13.50
CA ASP A 315 -11.60 -22.00 14.82
C ASP A 315 -13.14 -21.83 14.74
N GLY A 316 -13.70 -21.77 13.53
CA GLY A 316 -15.13 -21.59 13.28
C GLY A 316 -15.56 -20.13 13.13
N ASN A 317 -14.63 -19.18 13.25
CA ASN A 317 -14.90 -17.78 12.94
C ASN A 317 -15.19 -17.59 11.44
N ARG A 318 -16.12 -16.67 11.16
CA ARG A 318 -16.57 -16.38 9.81
C ARG A 318 -17.05 -14.95 9.67
N VAL A 319 -16.60 -14.28 8.61
CA VAL A 319 -17.08 -12.94 8.25
C VAL A 319 -17.39 -12.88 6.77
N GLU A 320 -18.54 -12.30 6.43
CA GLU A 320 -18.92 -11.95 5.08
C GLU A 320 -18.82 -10.43 4.89
N TYR A 321 -18.01 -10.00 3.93
CA TYR A 321 -17.81 -8.59 3.60
C TYR A 321 -18.48 -8.25 2.27
N GLY A 322 -19.13 -7.09 2.20
CA GLY A 322 -19.80 -6.57 1.01
C GLY A 322 -19.13 -5.31 0.46
N PHE A 323 -19.04 -5.21 -0.86
CA PHE A 323 -18.72 -3.98 -1.59
C PHE A 323 -19.29 -4.01 -3.02
N ILE A 324 -19.35 -2.86 -3.67
CA ILE A 324 -19.72 -2.73 -5.09
C ILE A 324 -18.45 -2.61 -5.92
N GLY A 325 -18.24 -3.51 -6.86
CA GLY A 325 -17.14 -3.46 -7.82
C GLY A 325 -17.65 -3.07 -9.20
N LYS A 326 -17.05 -2.03 -9.79
CA LYS A 326 -17.34 -1.56 -11.15
C LYS A 326 -16.13 -1.78 -12.04
N TRP A 327 -16.31 -2.43 -13.18
CA TRP A 327 -15.32 -2.46 -14.24
C TRP A 327 -15.97 -2.02 -15.55
N LEU A 328 -15.56 -0.85 -16.05
CA LEU A 328 -16.21 -0.13 -17.16
C LEU A 328 -15.34 -0.07 -18.42
#